data_AF-A0AAP0RNF7-F1
#
_entry.id   AF-A0AAP0RNF7-F1
#
_cell.length_a   1.000
_cell.length_b   1.000
_cell.length_c   1.000
_cell.angle_alpha   90.00
_cell.angle_beta   90.00
_cell.angle_gamma   90.00
#
_symmetry.space_group_name_H-M   'P 1'
#
loop_
_entity.id
_entity.type
_entity.pdbx_description
1 polymer ?
#
loop_
_entity_poly.entity_id
_entity_poly.type
_entity_poly.pdbx_seq_one_letter_code
_entity_poly.pdbx_strand_id
1 'polypeptide(L)'
;MVNFSDDLSQLISDTANLTCYDDVLTLDSNTESNVLVQTLSLVGKLIATRTINPQATNSILMRAWNIHSGMATISLTPNTFRFGFTKEPDLRRAMDSGPWSIMGCHLVLKIWPPHMVLEEIDFSTSPFWVQIHGLPPDQQTHCNALKIGAMFDGVITVDPSSSDICVWSNFLRIKVQINVLMPLKTGFLLKRNARPDVWIHFKYERLSDFCYHCGRICHCVKACPHDPPPQISLPTNRKGSKVFGPWLRADAISFPRKSLINKACTPEDGMNMRNSASSLQVARES
;
A
#
# COMPACT_ATOMS: atom_id res chain seq x y z
N MET A 1 16.45 20.92 27.48
CA MET A 1 16.29 19.73 26.61
C MET A 1 16.71 20.15 25.22
N VAL A 2 17.84 19.65 24.74
CA VAL A 2 18.34 19.93 23.38
C VAL A 2 17.47 19.13 22.41
N ASN A 3 16.86 19.80 21.44
CA ASN A 3 15.98 19.18 20.46
C ASN A 3 16.82 18.50 19.37
N PHE A 4 17.37 17.32 19.68
CA PHE A 4 18.33 16.58 18.85
C PHE A 4 17.90 16.39 17.37
N SER A 5 16.60 16.39 17.07
CA SER A 5 16.10 16.17 15.70
C SER A 5 16.28 17.35 14.75
N ASP A 6 16.16 18.57 15.27
CA ASP A 6 16.27 19.79 14.45
C ASP A 6 17.75 20.05 14.12
N ASP A 7 18.63 19.73 15.08
CA ASP A 7 20.09 19.86 14.98
C ASP A 7 20.69 18.97 13.88
N LEU A 8 20.33 17.68 13.83
CA LEU A 8 20.85 16.76 12.82
C LEU A 8 20.46 17.18 11.39
N SER A 9 19.23 17.66 11.19
CA SER A 9 18.75 18.07 9.87
C SER A 9 19.46 19.32 9.37
N GLN A 10 19.69 20.27 10.27
CA GLN A 10 20.44 21.48 9.97
C GLN A 10 21.89 21.13 9.64
N LEU A 11 22.52 20.26 10.44
CA LEU A 11 23.87 19.78 10.20
C LEU A 11 24.01 19.13 8.82
N ILE A 12 23.15 18.16 8.49
CA ILE A 12 23.17 17.49 7.17
C ILE A 12 23.07 18.50 6.03
N SER A 13 22.18 19.49 6.16
CA SER A 13 22.00 20.55 5.17
C SER A 13 23.27 21.40 5.02
N ASP A 14 23.86 21.83 6.13
CA ASP A 14 25.03 22.72 6.13
C ASP A 14 26.29 22.02 5.61
N THR A 15 26.37 20.70 5.78
CA THR A 15 27.53 19.90 5.37
C THR A 15 27.37 19.18 4.04
N ALA A 16 26.24 19.31 3.35
CA ALA A 16 25.92 18.51 2.16
C ALA A 16 26.93 18.62 0.99
N ASN A 17 27.67 19.72 0.92
CA ASN A 17 28.66 20.00 -0.13
C ASN A 17 30.12 19.84 0.34
N LEU A 18 30.35 19.41 1.58
CA LEU A 18 31.70 19.18 2.09
C LEU A 18 32.24 17.86 1.53
N THR A 19 33.44 17.90 0.95
CA THR A 19 34.22 16.71 0.60
C THR A 19 35.60 16.83 1.25
N CYS A 20 35.89 15.93 2.20
CA CYS A 20 37.24 15.80 2.76
C CYS A 20 37.84 14.50 2.21
N TYR A 21 38.96 14.61 1.50
CA TYR A 21 39.67 13.45 0.92
C TYR A 21 40.74 12.88 1.85
N ASP A 22 41.20 13.66 2.85
CA ASP A 22 42.35 13.29 3.68
C ASP A 22 41.97 12.42 4.89
N ASP A 23 40.75 12.56 5.41
CA ASP A 23 40.28 11.87 6.63
C ASP A 23 39.27 10.74 6.34
N VAL A 24 39.64 9.79 5.46
CA VAL A 24 38.78 8.63 5.15
C VAL A 24 39.03 7.52 6.18
N LEU A 25 37.97 7.16 6.94
CA LEU A 25 38.02 6.11 7.94
C LEU A 25 37.13 4.92 7.55
N THR A 26 37.69 3.71 7.62
CA THR A 26 36.93 2.45 7.50
C THR A 26 36.60 1.95 8.90
N LEU A 27 35.32 1.72 9.17
CA LEU A 27 34.84 1.20 10.45
C LEU A 27 34.38 -0.25 10.32
N ASP A 28 34.75 -1.09 11.28
CA ASP A 28 34.28 -2.47 11.35
C ASP A 28 32.83 -2.55 11.83
N SER A 29 32.00 -3.34 11.14
CA SER A 29 30.64 -3.63 11.58
C SER A 29 30.66 -4.71 12.68
N ASN A 30 30.49 -4.34 13.94
CA ASN A 30 30.41 -5.31 15.04
C ASN A 30 29.19 -6.24 14.83
N THR A 31 29.43 -7.54 14.66
CA THR A 31 28.57 -8.42 13.85
C THR A 31 27.33 -8.95 14.56
N GLU A 32 27.34 -9.12 15.88
CA GLU A 32 26.20 -9.78 16.56
C GLU A 32 25.16 -8.77 17.09
N SER A 33 25.60 -7.72 17.77
CA SER A 33 24.69 -6.74 18.38
C SER A 33 24.06 -5.79 17.35
N ASN A 34 24.79 -5.41 16.29
CA ASN A 34 24.25 -4.52 15.25
C ASN A 34 23.27 -5.23 14.32
N VAL A 35 23.44 -6.53 14.07
CA VAL A 35 22.57 -7.27 13.16
C VAL A 35 21.16 -7.38 13.72
N LEU A 36 21.00 -7.65 15.02
CA LEU A 36 19.66 -7.67 15.66
C LEU A 36 19.01 -6.28 15.66
N VAL A 37 19.79 -5.23 15.96
CA VAL A 37 19.29 -3.85 15.94
C VAL A 37 18.87 -3.43 14.52
N GLN A 38 19.61 -3.82 13.49
CA GLN A 38 19.29 -3.51 12.09
C GLN A 38 18.08 -4.31 11.58
N THR A 39 18.02 -5.61 11.87
CA THR A 39 16.95 -6.51 11.38
C THR A 39 15.61 -6.27 12.05
N LEU A 40 15.60 -5.75 13.28
CA LEU A 40 14.39 -5.40 14.03
C LEU A 40 14.13 -3.89 14.05
N SER A 41 14.62 -3.14 13.06
CA SER A 41 14.37 -1.71 12.94
C SER A 41 13.58 -1.35 11.68
N LEU A 42 12.59 -0.48 11.88
CA LEU A 42 11.93 0.24 10.80
C LEU A 42 12.33 1.70 10.83
N VAL A 43 12.35 2.32 9.65
CA VAL A 43 12.42 3.77 9.49
C VAL A 43 11.11 4.24 8.87
N GLY A 44 10.55 5.32 9.42
CA GLY A 44 9.30 5.87 8.93
C GLY A 44 9.36 7.37 8.77
N LYS A 45 8.83 7.86 7.64
CA LYS A 45 8.70 9.29 7.34
C LYS A 45 7.25 9.67 7.17
N LEU A 46 6.78 10.64 7.96
CA LEU A 46 5.47 11.27 7.77
C LEU A 46 5.57 12.26 6.61
N ILE A 47 4.78 11.99 5.57
CA ILE A 47 4.59 12.94 4.47
C ILE A 47 3.62 13.98 5.00
N ALA A 48 4.17 15.10 5.46
CA ALA A 48 3.45 16.23 6.05
C ALA A 48 4.18 17.54 5.74
N THR A 49 3.44 18.63 5.51
CA THR A 49 4.00 19.98 5.36
C THR A 49 4.34 20.63 6.70
N ARG A 50 3.74 20.14 7.79
CA ARG A 50 3.95 20.59 9.17
C ARG A 50 4.78 19.57 9.95
N THR A 51 5.53 20.01 10.96
CA THR A 51 6.15 19.11 11.92
C THR A 51 5.09 18.54 12.87
N ILE A 52 5.16 17.23 13.13
CA ILE A 52 4.23 16.51 14.00
C ILE A 52 4.97 16.14 15.29
N ASN A 53 4.31 16.35 16.44
CA ASN A 53 4.87 16.03 17.75
C ASN A 53 5.29 14.55 17.83
N PRO A 54 6.58 14.23 18.08
CA PRO A 54 7.08 12.86 18.19
C PRO A 54 6.37 12.00 19.24
N GLN A 55 6.01 12.59 20.39
CA GLN A 55 5.33 11.88 21.48
C GLN A 55 3.92 11.47 21.05
N ALA A 56 3.19 12.37 20.41
CA ALA A 56 1.86 12.07 19.87
C ALA A 56 1.91 10.99 18.79
N THR A 57 2.89 11.07 17.88
CA THR A 57 3.18 10.04 16.88
C THR A 57 3.39 8.67 17.54
N ASN A 58 4.27 8.60 18.55
CA ASN A 58 4.58 7.35 19.25
C ASN A 58 3.35 6.75 19.94
N SER A 59 2.57 7.56 20.66
CA SER A 59 1.34 7.08 21.32
C SER A 59 0.30 6.54 20.34
N ILE A 60 0.14 7.19 19.18
CA ILE A 60 -0.77 6.72 18.13
C ILE A 60 -0.29 5.38 17.56
N LEU A 61 1.00 5.27 17.23
CA LEU A 61 1.58 4.08 16.60
C LEU A 61 1.60 2.87 17.53
N MET A 62 1.95 3.04 18.81
CA MET A 62 1.93 1.94 19.80
C MET A 62 0.55 1.27 19.88
N ARG A 63 -0.52 2.07 19.82
CA ARG A 63 -1.90 1.54 19.81
C ARG A 63 -2.30 0.97 18.46
N ALA A 64 -1.96 1.66 17.36
CA ALA A 64 -2.34 1.25 16.02
C ALA A 64 -1.68 -0.06 15.57
N TRP A 65 -0.41 -0.26 15.94
CA TRP A 65 0.36 -1.44 15.59
C TRP A 65 0.15 -2.62 16.54
N ASN A 66 -0.57 -2.40 17.65
CA ASN A 66 -0.88 -3.42 18.64
C ASN A 66 0.37 -4.21 19.08
N ILE A 67 1.38 -3.45 19.54
CA ILE A 67 2.68 -3.96 19.97
C ILE A 67 2.55 -4.63 21.33
N HIS A 68 3.06 -5.87 21.46
CA HIS A 68 2.99 -6.62 22.72
C HIS A 68 4.33 -6.76 23.43
N SER A 69 5.44 -6.76 22.67
CA SER A 69 6.76 -7.16 23.18
C SER A 69 7.67 -5.98 23.54
N GLY A 70 7.22 -4.75 23.29
CA GLY A 70 8.01 -3.53 23.43
C GLY A 70 8.53 -2.98 22.10
N MET A 71 8.57 -1.65 22.02
CA MET A 71 9.11 -0.89 20.90
C MET A 71 9.72 0.41 21.42
N ALA A 72 10.89 0.76 20.92
CA ALA A 72 11.52 2.05 21.16
C ALA A 72 11.37 2.94 19.92
N THR A 73 11.08 4.22 20.14
CA THR A 73 10.93 5.21 19.06
C THR A 73 11.94 6.33 19.26
N ILE A 74 12.69 6.64 18.21
CA ILE A 74 13.69 7.72 18.20
C ILE A 74 13.33 8.66 17.04
N SER A 75 13.28 9.96 17.31
CA SER A 75 13.18 10.98 16.26
C SER A 75 14.56 11.22 15.66
N LEU A 76 14.67 11.13 14.34
CA LEU A 76 15.94 11.32 13.63
C LEU A 76 16.02 12.74 13.07
N THR A 77 15.04 13.09 12.25
CA THR A 77 14.86 14.41 11.64
C THR A 77 13.37 14.80 11.76
N PRO A 78 12.96 16.04 11.44
CA PRO A 78 11.56 16.41 11.44
C PRO A 78 10.72 15.42 10.64
N ASN A 79 9.65 14.91 11.26
CA ASN A 79 8.74 13.92 10.69
C ASN A 79 9.36 12.56 10.33
N THR A 80 10.61 12.27 10.70
CA THR A 80 11.28 11.00 10.41
C THR A 80 11.73 10.31 11.69
N PHE A 81 11.41 9.03 11.80
CA PHE A 81 11.54 8.26 13.04
C PHE A 81 12.18 6.90 12.78
N ARG A 82 12.96 6.41 13.74
CA ARG A 82 13.37 5.01 13.85
C ARG A 82 12.50 4.30 14.87
N PHE A 83 12.03 3.11 14.53
CA PHE A 83 11.27 2.23 15.40
C PHE A 83 12.07 0.95 15.61
N GLY A 84 12.59 0.74 16.81
CA GLY A 84 13.28 -0.50 17.19
C GLY A 84 12.32 -1.44 17.90
N PHE A 85 12.17 -2.66 17.38
CA PHE A 85 11.26 -3.67 17.91
C PHE A 85 12.03 -4.71 18.73
N THR A 86 11.41 -5.22 19.78
CA THR A 86 11.99 -6.33 20.56
C THR A 86 11.81 -7.68 19.87
N LYS A 87 10.74 -7.85 19.07
CA LYS A 87 10.44 -9.09 18.36
C LYS A 87 9.95 -8.85 16.94
N GLU A 88 10.37 -9.72 16.04
CA GLU A 88 10.02 -9.70 14.62
C GLU A 88 8.49 -9.73 14.32
N PRO A 89 7.65 -10.49 15.06
CA PRO A 89 6.21 -10.50 14.79
C PRO A 89 5.55 -9.14 14.95
N ASP A 90 6.02 -8.30 15.89
CA ASP A 90 5.49 -6.95 16.08
C ASP A 90 5.93 -6.02 14.94
N LEU A 91 7.17 -6.17 14.45
CA LEU A 91 7.67 -5.48 13.25
C LEU A 91 6.85 -5.85 12.02
N ARG A 92 6.63 -7.14 11.77
CA ARG A 92 5.82 -7.62 10.64
C ARG A 92 4.39 -7.11 10.71
N ARG A 93 3.78 -7.11 11.90
CA ARG A 93 2.42 -6.57 12.12
C ARG A 93 2.34 -5.09 11.72
N ALA A 94 3.33 -4.30 12.12
CA ALA A 94 3.45 -2.90 11.73
C ALA A 94 3.62 -2.75 10.21
N MET A 95 4.46 -3.56 9.57
CA MET A 95 4.72 -3.44 8.12
C MET A 95 3.53 -3.91 7.26
N ASP A 96 2.91 -5.04 7.62
CA ASP A 96 1.88 -5.70 6.80
C ASP A 96 0.50 -5.08 6.93
N SER A 97 0.21 -4.45 8.08
CA SER A 97 -1.07 -3.81 8.34
C SER A 97 -1.14 -2.36 7.82
N GLY A 98 -0.11 -1.89 7.10
CA GLY A 98 -0.17 -0.62 6.38
C GLY A 98 -1.18 -0.62 5.23
N PRO A 99 -1.43 0.54 4.59
CA PRO A 99 -0.80 1.83 4.84
C PRO A 99 -1.25 2.47 6.16
N TRP A 100 -0.40 3.33 6.74
CA TRP A 100 -0.66 4.01 8.01
C TRP A 100 -0.86 5.51 7.82
N SER A 101 -1.78 6.06 8.60
CA SER A 101 -2.04 7.50 8.66
C SER A 101 -1.98 7.98 10.10
N ILE A 102 -1.31 9.11 10.34
CA ILE A 102 -1.22 9.76 11.64
C ILE A 102 -1.71 11.20 11.47
N MET A 103 -2.82 11.55 12.14
CA MET A 103 -3.42 12.89 12.05
C MET A 103 -3.63 13.35 10.58
N GLY A 104 -4.15 12.45 9.74
CA GLY A 104 -4.37 12.70 8.30
C GLY A 104 -3.13 12.59 7.42
N CYS A 105 -1.92 12.54 8.00
CA CYS A 105 -0.66 12.48 7.25
C CYS A 105 -0.24 11.03 7.02
N HIS A 106 0.25 10.73 5.82
CA HIS A 106 0.67 9.38 5.45
C HIS A 106 2.04 9.04 6.04
N LEU A 107 2.15 7.88 6.68
CA LEU A 107 3.43 7.35 7.14
C LEU A 107 3.98 6.37 6.10
N VAL A 108 5.08 6.75 5.44
CA VAL A 108 5.86 5.81 4.64
C VAL A 108 6.77 5.05 5.59
N LEU A 109 6.62 3.73 5.63
CA LEU A 109 7.37 2.83 6.50
C LEU A 109 8.26 1.93 5.63
N LYS A 110 9.51 1.74 6.03
CA LYS A 110 10.51 0.90 5.37
C LYS A 110 11.29 0.11 6.41
N ILE A 111 11.75 -1.08 6.05
CA ILE A 111 12.82 -1.75 6.80
C ILE A 111 14.08 -0.92 6.58
N TRP A 112 14.84 -0.63 7.65
CA TRP A 112 16.10 0.09 7.51
C TRP A 112 17.13 -0.83 6.83
N PRO A 113 17.61 -0.54 5.61
CA PRO A 113 18.56 -1.41 4.92
C PRO A 113 19.93 -1.37 5.60
N PRO A 114 20.63 -2.51 5.75
CA PRO A 114 21.95 -2.51 6.36
C PRO A 114 22.90 -1.62 5.55
N HIS A 115 23.81 -0.94 6.25
CA HIS A 115 24.84 -0.07 5.67
C HIS A 115 24.33 1.20 4.95
N MET A 116 23.03 1.50 4.96
CA MET A 116 22.51 2.77 4.44
C MET A 116 22.41 3.85 5.51
N VAL A 117 22.75 5.07 5.12
CA VAL A 117 22.45 6.28 5.91
C VAL A 117 21.03 6.77 5.63
N LEU A 118 20.52 7.67 6.46
CA LEU A 118 19.12 8.11 6.38
C LEU A 118 18.79 8.81 5.06
N GLU A 119 19.75 9.55 4.51
CA GLU A 119 19.63 10.37 3.31
C GLU A 119 19.49 9.52 2.04
N GLU A 120 20.01 8.29 2.06
CA GLU A 120 19.94 7.33 0.95
C GLU A 120 18.60 6.59 0.88
N ILE A 121 17.77 6.69 1.93
CA ILE A 121 16.52 5.93 2.02
C ILE A 121 15.41 6.66 1.26
N ASP A 122 14.90 6.02 0.21
CA ASP A 122 13.79 6.56 -0.58
C ASP A 122 12.42 6.37 0.09
N PHE A 123 11.81 7.50 0.45
CA PHE A 123 10.44 7.60 1.00
C PHE A 123 9.41 8.06 -0.03
N SER A 124 9.74 8.13 -1.32
CA SER A 124 8.81 8.56 -2.36
C SER A 124 7.69 7.57 -2.63
N THR A 125 7.85 6.30 -2.21
CA THR A 125 6.92 5.23 -2.54
C THR A 125 6.39 4.48 -1.32
N SER A 126 5.13 4.06 -1.36
CA SER A 126 4.46 3.31 -0.29
C SER A 126 3.49 2.24 -0.81
N PRO A 127 3.36 1.09 -0.12
CA PRO A 127 2.44 0.04 -0.52
C PRO A 127 0.99 0.37 -0.17
N PHE A 128 0.08 0.17 -1.13
CA PHE A 128 -1.36 0.35 -0.94
C PHE A 128 -2.15 -0.82 -1.48
N TRP A 129 -3.25 -1.15 -0.81
CA TRP A 129 -4.31 -1.96 -1.39
C TRP A 129 -5.21 -1.07 -2.26
N VAL A 130 -5.42 -1.51 -3.50
CA VAL A 130 -6.25 -0.84 -4.49
C VAL A 130 -7.34 -1.80 -4.94
N GLN A 131 -8.58 -1.32 -4.90
CA GLN A 131 -9.76 -2.00 -5.43
C GLN A 131 -10.07 -1.46 -6.83
N ILE A 132 -10.26 -2.38 -7.78
CA ILE A 132 -10.59 -2.10 -9.17
C ILE A 132 -12.07 -2.42 -9.38
N HIS A 133 -12.86 -1.36 -9.52
CA HIS A 133 -14.32 -1.42 -9.60
C HIS A 133 -14.82 -1.27 -11.03
N GLY A 134 -15.87 -2.04 -11.36
CA GLY A 134 -16.51 -2.01 -12.69
C GLY A 134 -15.81 -2.88 -13.74
N LEU A 135 -14.80 -3.65 -13.36
CA LEU A 135 -14.13 -4.59 -14.26
C LEU A 135 -15.06 -5.77 -14.58
N PRO A 136 -15.30 -6.10 -15.88
CA PRO A 136 -16.10 -7.25 -16.26
C PRO A 136 -15.61 -8.54 -15.58
N PRO A 137 -16.52 -9.43 -15.10
CA PRO A 137 -16.13 -10.63 -14.35
C PRO A 137 -15.13 -11.53 -15.09
N ASP A 138 -15.27 -11.68 -16.40
CA ASP A 138 -14.38 -12.44 -17.28
C ASP A 138 -12.96 -11.84 -17.38
N GLN A 139 -12.80 -10.57 -16.98
CA GLN A 139 -11.53 -9.86 -16.99
C GLN A 139 -10.87 -9.76 -15.61
N GLN A 140 -11.53 -10.23 -14.54
CA GLN A 140 -10.98 -10.31 -13.20
C GLN A 140 -10.05 -11.54 -13.07
N THR A 141 -8.99 -11.56 -13.86
CA THR A 141 -8.00 -12.64 -13.89
C THR A 141 -6.69 -12.19 -13.27
N HIS A 142 -5.91 -13.14 -12.73
CA HIS A 142 -4.59 -12.86 -12.19
C HIS A 142 -3.67 -12.17 -13.23
N CYS A 143 -3.70 -12.61 -14.49
CA CYS A 143 -2.93 -11.99 -15.57
C CYS A 143 -3.31 -10.53 -15.80
N ASN A 144 -4.59 -10.20 -15.78
CA ASN A 144 -5.04 -8.82 -15.91
C ASN A 144 -4.74 -8.00 -14.66
N ALA A 145 -4.79 -8.59 -13.46
CA ALA A 145 -4.38 -7.95 -12.22
C ALA A 145 -2.92 -7.46 -12.29
N LEU A 146 -2.01 -8.27 -12.82
CA LEU A 146 -0.62 -7.88 -13.04
C LEU A 146 -0.49 -6.74 -14.07
N LYS A 147 -1.24 -6.80 -15.19
CA LYS A 147 -1.25 -5.73 -16.20
C LYS A 147 -1.76 -4.40 -15.66
N ILE A 148 -2.84 -4.43 -14.87
CA ILE A 148 -3.38 -3.23 -14.22
C ILE A 148 -2.40 -2.71 -13.18
N GLY A 149 -1.79 -3.61 -12.41
CA GLY A 149 -0.81 -3.24 -11.40
C GLY A 149 0.46 -2.61 -11.99
N ALA A 150 0.85 -2.97 -13.22
CA ALA A 150 1.94 -2.33 -13.95
C ALA A 150 1.68 -0.85 -14.32
N MET A 151 0.44 -0.35 -14.11
CA MET A 151 0.15 1.07 -14.22
C MET A 151 0.74 1.89 -13.06
N PHE A 152 1.15 1.25 -11.97
CA PHE A 152 1.77 1.84 -10.79
C PHE A 152 3.30 1.61 -10.80
N ASP A 153 4.01 2.00 -9.74
CA ASP A 153 5.48 1.85 -9.65
C ASP A 153 5.93 0.40 -9.35
N GLY A 154 5.00 -0.55 -9.32
CA GLY A 154 5.26 -1.97 -9.14
C GLY A 154 4.09 -2.72 -8.50
N VAL A 155 3.92 -4.00 -8.85
CA VAL A 155 2.95 -4.90 -8.22
C VAL A 155 3.62 -5.69 -7.12
N ILE A 156 3.03 -5.70 -5.94
CA ILE A 156 3.54 -6.43 -4.79
C ILE A 156 2.82 -7.78 -4.68
N THR A 157 1.49 -7.79 -4.73
CA THR A 157 0.69 -9.01 -4.54
C THR A 157 -0.70 -8.84 -5.14
N VAL A 158 -1.27 -9.92 -5.66
CA VAL A 158 -2.69 -10.01 -6.03
C VAL A 158 -3.43 -10.75 -4.91
N ASP A 159 -4.59 -10.25 -4.48
CA ASP A 159 -5.32 -10.88 -3.38
C ASP A 159 -5.74 -12.31 -3.76
N PRO A 160 -5.34 -13.36 -3.01
CA PRO A 160 -5.72 -14.74 -3.33
C PRO A 160 -7.24 -14.97 -3.31
N SER A 161 -7.97 -14.20 -2.51
CA SER A 161 -9.45 -14.25 -2.49
C SER A 161 -10.09 -13.72 -3.78
N SER A 162 -9.30 -13.12 -4.66
CA SER A 162 -9.72 -12.67 -5.98
C SER A 162 -9.36 -13.63 -7.12
N SER A 163 -8.52 -14.65 -6.88
CA SER A 163 -8.02 -15.55 -7.94
C SER A 163 -8.69 -16.93 -7.97
N ASP A 164 -9.08 -17.49 -6.82
CA ASP A 164 -9.46 -18.89 -6.77
C ASP A 164 -10.90 -19.05 -6.24
N ILE A 165 -11.79 -19.46 -7.15
CA ILE A 165 -13.24 -19.69 -6.97
C ILE A 165 -14.06 -18.39 -7.08
N CYS A 166 -14.27 -18.00 -8.33
CA CYS A 166 -15.13 -16.91 -8.77
C CYS A 166 -16.60 -17.17 -8.40
N VAL A 167 -17.02 -16.64 -7.25
CA VAL A 167 -18.44 -16.39 -6.95
C VAL A 167 -18.55 -15.00 -6.30
N TRP A 168 -18.55 -13.96 -7.13
CA TRP A 168 -19.11 -12.63 -6.82
C TRP A 168 -18.30 -11.67 -5.93
N SER A 169 -17.00 -11.47 -6.19
CA SER A 169 -16.37 -10.22 -5.72
C SER A 169 -16.84 -9.04 -6.56
N ASN A 170 -17.25 -7.95 -5.92
CA ASN A 170 -17.65 -6.71 -6.61
C ASN A 170 -16.47 -5.96 -7.24
N PHE A 171 -15.23 -6.34 -6.91
CA PHE A 171 -14.01 -5.70 -7.39
C PHE A 171 -12.83 -6.68 -7.39
N LEU A 172 -11.85 -6.42 -8.25
CA LEU A 172 -10.52 -7.02 -8.17
C LEU A 172 -9.67 -6.23 -7.18
N ARG A 173 -8.83 -6.89 -6.38
CA ARG A 173 -8.03 -6.23 -5.32
C ARG A 173 -6.54 -6.57 -5.49
N ILE A 174 -5.71 -5.53 -5.58
CA ILE A 174 -4.25 -5.67 -5.77
C ILE A 174 -3.49 -4.83 -4.75
N LYS A 175 -2.32 -5.29 -4.34
CA LYS A 175 -1.35 -4.53 -3.55
C LYS A 175 -0.27 -4.01 -4.49
N VAL A 176 -0.12 -2.69 -4.57
CA VAL A 176 0.81 -2.00 -5.48
C VAL A 176 1.64 -0.97 -4.74
N GLN A 177 2.80 -0.65 -5.32
CA GLN A 177 3.65 0.43 -4.87
C GLN A 177 3.20 1.75 -5.52
N ILE A 178 2.91 2.77 -4.71
CA ILE A 178 2.44 4.08 -5.17
C ILE A 178 3.47 5.14 -4.84
N ASN A 179 3.81 5.98 -5.82
CA ASN A 179 4.52 7.22 -5.57
C ASN A 179 3.62 8.22 -4.81
N VAL A 180 3.91 8.45 -3.52
CA VAL A 180 3.10 9.33 -2.66
C VAL A 180 3.31 10.82 -2.97
N LEU A 181 4.30 11.15 -3.80
CA LEU A 181 4.59 12.51 -4.27
C LEU A 181 3.85 12.85 -5.57
N MET A 182 3.22 11.87 -6.22
CA MET A 182 2.49 12.04 -7.47
C MET A 182 0.97 12.04 -7.26
N PRO A 183 0.19 12.67 -8.16
CA PRO A 183 -1.26 12.57 -8.12
C PRO A 183 -1.72 11.11 -8.18
N LEU A 184 -2.71 10.75 -7.36
CA LEU A 184 -3.31 9.42 -7.36
C LEU A 184 -3.93 9.10 -8.72
N LYS A 185 -3.83 7.84 -9.16
CA LYS A 185 -4.55 7.38 -10.35
C LYS A 185 -6.02 7.17 -10.00
N THR A 186 -6.92 7.67 -10.84
CA THR A 186 -8.38 7.58 -10.59
C THR A 186 -9.03 6.35 -11.21
N GLY A 187 -8.32 5.70 -12.13
CA GLY A 187 -8.85 4.61 -12.93
C GLY A 187 -8.15 4.52 -14.28
N PHE A 188 -8.79 3.81 -15.21
CA PHE A 188 -8.34 3.70 -16.60
C PHE A 188 -9.50 3.48 -17.54
N LEU A 189 -9.27 3.78 -18.83
CA LEU A 189 -10.24 3.50 -19.89
C LEU A 189 -10.05 2.06 -20.39
N LEU A 190 -11.06 1.21 -20.20
CA LEU A 190 -11.09 -0.14 -20.72
C LEU A 190 -11.69 -0.15 -22.12
N LYS A 191 -10.89 -0.56 -23.10
CA LYS A 191 -11.36 -0.81 -24.47
C LYS A 191 -12.22 -2.06 -24.54
N ARG A 192 -13.34 -1.97 -25.25
CA ARG A 192 -14.28 -3.09 -25.40
C ARG A 192 -14.60 -3.38 -26.87
N ASN A 193 -14.59 -4.65 -27.24
CA ASN A 193 -14.92 -5.07 -28.59
C ASN A 193 -16.41 -4.80 -28.88
N ALA A 194 -16.68 -4.06 -29.95
CA ALA A 194 -18.04 -3.72 -30.40
C ALA A 194 -18.93 -3.06 -29.32
N ARG A 195 -18.32 -2.39 -28.32
CA ARG A 195 -19.03 -1.64 -27.27
C ARG A 195 -18.25 -0.36 -26.97
N PRO A 196 -18.91 0.71 -26.49
CA PRO A 196 -18.21 1.91 -26.05
C PRO A 196 -17.17 1.59 -24.98
N ASP A 197 -16.05 2.28 -24.98
CA ASP A 197 -15.07 2.18 -23.91
C ASP A 197 -15.71 2.56 -22.56
N VAL A 198 -15.25 1.95 -21.48
CA VAL A 198 -15.80 2.19 -20.13
C VAL A 198 -14.68 2.57 -19.18
N TRP A 199 -14.95 3.54 -18.31
CA TRP A 199 -14.02 3.93 -17.27
C TRP A 199 -14.08 2.92 -16.11
N ILE A 200 -12.94 2.32 -15.79
CA ILE A 200 -12.74 1.43 -14.65
C ILE A 200 -12.18 2.25 -13.49
N HIS A 201 -12.79 2.14 -12.31
CA HIS A 201 -12.48 3.01 -11.19
C HIS A 201 -11.47 2.37 -10.23
N PHE A 202 -10.54 3.17 -9.73
CA PHE A 202 -9.70 2.78 -8.60
C PHE A 202 -10.26 3.34 -7.29
N LYS A 203 -10.23 2.53 -6.24
CA LYS A 203 -10.42 2.96 -4.86
C LYS A 203 -9.26 2.46 -3.99
N TYR A 204 -8.74 3.32 -3.13
CA TYR A 204 -7.59 3.06 -2.27
C TYR A 204 -8.06 2.78 -0.85
N GLU A 205 -7.58 1.68 -0.28
CA GLU A 205 -7.87 1.34 1.10
C GLU A 205 -6.98 2.10 2.07
N ARG A 206 -7.57 2.56 3.18
CA ARG A 206 -6.86 3.29 4.25
C ARG A 206 -6.09 4.52 3.72
N LEU A 207 -6.61 5.14 2.67
CA LEU A 207 -6.03 6.35 2.09
C LEU A 207 -6.14 7.52 3.06
N SER A 208 -4.99 8.11 3.36
CA SER A 208 -4.78 9.32 4.15
C SER A 208 -5.48 10.55 3.55
N ASP A 209 -5.26 11.71 4.16
CA ASP A 209 -5.72 12.96 3.56
C ASP A 209 -4.93 13.28 2.30
N PHE A 210 -5.67 13.66 1.26
CA PHE A 210 -5.13 14.01 -0.03
C PHE A 210 -5.91 15.19 -0.61
N CYS A 211 -5.25 15.90 -1.51
CA CYS A 211 -5.76 17.13 -2.08
C CYS A 211 -6.70 16.84 -3.25
N TYR A 212 -7.95 17.34 -3.19
CA TYR A 212 -8.89 17.18 -4.31
C TYR A 212 -8.64 18.13 -5.48
N HIS A 213 -7.68 19.05 -5.34
CA HIS A 213 -7.25 19.93 -6.42
C HIS A 213 -6.16 19.27 -7.28
N CYS A 214 -5.08 18.80 -6.66
CA CYS A 214 -3.94 18.23 -7.39
C CYS A 214 -3.83 16.71 -7.31
N GLY A 215 -4.65 16.02 -6.51
CA GLY A 215 -4.67 14.56 -6.38
C GLY A 215 -3.54 13.96 -5.54
N ARG A 216 -2.64 14.75 -4.95
CA ARG A 216 -1.50 14.29 -4.15
C ARG A 216 -1.87 14.11 -2.68
N ILE A 217 -1.22 13.15 -2.02
CA ILE A 217 -1.33 12.92 -0.57
C ILE A 217 -0.71 14.10 0.21
N CYS A 218 -1.02 14.23 1.50
CA CYS A 218 -0.30 15.06 2.50
C CYS A 218 -0.75 16.51 2.68
N HIS A 219 -1.61 17.06 1.82
CA HIS A 219 -2.11 18.43 2.02
C HIS A 219 -3.57 18.61 1.62
N CYS A 220 -4.19 19.66 2.17
CA CYS A 220 -5.54 20.08 1.79
C CYS A 220 -5.49 21.12 0.67
N VAL A 221 -6.64 21.35 0.03
CA VAL A 221 -6.77 22.29 -1.10
C VAL A 221 -6.28 23.70 -0.75
N LYS A 222 -6.50 24.17 0.48
CA LYS A 222 -6.09 25.52 0.92
C LYS A 222 -4.58 25.72 1.00
N ALA A 223 -3.83 24.63 1.21
CA ALA A 223 -2.38 24.63 1.33
C ALA A 223 -1.73 23.92 0.13
N CYS A 224 -2.41 23.87 -1.01
CA CYS A 224 -1.92 23.18 -2.21
C CYS A 224 -0.93 24.05 -2.97
N PRO A 225 0.35 23.64 -3.09
CA PRO A 225 1.37 24.40 -3.82
C PRO A 225 1.43 24.00 -5.30
N HIS A 226 0.41 23.29 -5.81
CA HIS A 226 0.47 22.63 -7.09
C HIS A 226 -0.74 22.97 -7.96
N ASP A 227 -0.46 23.17 -9.24
CA ASP A 227 -1.47 23.21 -10.27
C ASP A 227 -2.25 21.89 -10.36
N PRO A 228 -3.50 21.94 -10.84
CA PRO A 228 -4.24 20.70 -11.09
C PRO A 228 -3.51 19.91 -12.18
N PRO A 229 -3.43 18.57 -12.07
CA PRO A 229 -2.79 17.77 -13.11
C PRO A 229 -3.51 18.00 -14.44
N PRO A 230 -2.78 17.94 -15.57
CA PRO A 230 -3.37 18.08 -16.89
C PRO A 230 -4.55 17.11 -16.99
N GLN A 231 -5.72 17.66 -17.29
CA GLN A 231 -7.02 17.01 -17.12
C GLN A 231 -6.95 15.58 -17.69
N ILE A 232 -7.00 14.56 -16.82
CA ILE A 232 -7.43 13.24 -17.25
C ILE A 232 -8.89 13.44 -17.60
N SER A 233 -9.17 13.67 -18.89
CA SER A 233 -10.52 13.81 -19.38
C SER A 233 -11.25 12.50 -19.13
N LEU A 234 -11.98 12.44 -18.02
CA LEU A 234 -12.96 11.39 -17.78
C LEU A 234 -13.91 11.42 -18.99
N PRO A 235 -14.15 10.29 -19.69
CA PRO A 235 -15.04 10.26 -20.85
C PRO A 235 -16.45 10.77 -20.52
N THR A 236 -16.83 10.73 -19.25
CA THR A 236 -18.14 11.08 -18.73
C THR A 236 -18.22 12.50 -18.17
N ASN A 237 -17.41 13.45 -18.67
CA ASN A 237 -17.35 14.85 -18.21
C ASN A 237 -18.72 15.56 -18.27
N ARG A 238 -19.60 15.26 -17.31
CA ARG A 238 -20.71 16.12 -16.90
C ARG A 238 -20.03 17.38 -16.38
N LYS A 239 -20.24 18.51 -17.06
CA LYS A 239 -19.72 19.83 -16.68
C LYS A 239 -19.76 19.98 -15.14
N GLY A 240 -18.59 20.06 -14.51
CA GLY A 240 -18.45 20.26 -13.06
C GLY A 240 -17.98 19.06 -12.22
N SER A 241 -17.81 17.86 -12.79
CA SER A 241 -17.25 16.72 -12.06
C SER A 241 -15.78 16.93 -11.73
N LYS A 242 -15.43 16.94 -10.44
CA LYS A 242 -14.03 16.99 -9.98
C LYS A 242 -13.34 15.65 -10.26
N VAL A 243 -12.12 15.69 -10.81
CA VAL A 243 -11.28 14.52 -11.11
C VAL A 243 -10.94 13.73 -9.84
N PHE A 244 -10.84 14.41 -8.70
CA PHE A 244 -10.53 13.83 -7.40
C PHE A 244 -11.65 14.11 -6.40
N GLY A 245 -11.93 13.14 -5.52
CA GLY A 245 -12.91 13.32 -4.45
C GLY A 245 -12.94 12.16 -3.46
N PRO A 246 -13.83 12.22 -2.45
CA PRO A 246 -13.92 11.23 -1.38
C PRO A 246 -14.13 9.80 -1.89
N TRP A 247 -14.74 9.65 -3.07
CA TRP A 247 -15.01 8.38 -3.74
C TRP A 247 -13.77 7.57 -4.11
N LEU A 248 -12.57 8.16 -4.08
CA LEU A 248 -11.30 7.44 -4.23
C LEU A 248 -10.94 6.60 -3.00
N ARG A 249 -11.60 6.82 -1.86
CA ARG A 249 -11.41 5.98 -0.68
C ARG A 249 -12.29 4.74 -0.80
N ALA A 250 -11.70 3.57 -0.55
CA ALA A 250 -12.45 2.33 -0.42
C ALA A 250 -13.17 2.29 0.93
N ASP A 251 -14.35 1.69 0.94
CA ASP A 251 -15.07 1.40 2.17
C ASP A 251 -14.34 0.31 2.96
N ALA A 252 -14.51 0.30 4.28
CA ALA A 252 -13.91 -0.73 5.12
C ALA A 252 -14.40 -2.11 4.69
N ILE A 253 -13.48 -3.01 4.31
CA ILE A 253 -13.85 -4.38 3.94
C ILE A 253 -14.34 -5.09 5.20
N SER A 254 -15.64 -5.36 5.29
CA SER A 254 -16.18 -6.34 6.22
C SER A 254 -15.89 -7.73 5.67
N PHE A 255 -14.74 -8.31 5.99
CA PHE A 255 -14.56 -9.74 5.78
C PHE A 255 -15.48 -10.48 6.76
N PRO A 256 -16.45 -11.30 6.31
CA PRO A 256 -17.11 -12.20 7.22
C PRO A 256 -16.03 -13.13 7.78
N ARG A 257 -15.85 -13.14 9.10
CA ARG A 257 -15.01 -14.15 9.78
C ARG A 257 -15.60 -15.53 9.49
N LYS A 258 -15.13 -16.19 8.44
CA LYS A 258 -15.24 -17.64 8.31
C LYS A 258 -13.86 -18.22 8.53
N SER A 259 -13.67 -18.77 9.72
CA SER A 259 -12.60 -19.71 10.02
C SER A 259 -12.73 -20.88 9.05
N LEU A 260 -11.89 -20.92 8.02
CA LEU A 260 -11.69 -22.15 7.27
C LEU A 260 -10.53 -22.86 7.94
N ILE A 261 -10.91 -23.76 8.85
CA ILE A 261 -10.08 -24.85 9.33
C ILE A 261 -9.59 -25.59 8.08
N ASN A 262 -8.27 -25.71 7.96
CA ASN A 262 -7.60 -26.51 6.94
C ASN A 262 -8.23 -27.91 6.88
N LYS A 263 -8.95 -28.21 5.80
CA LYS A 263 -9.06 -29.59 5.32
C LYS A 263 -8.07 -29.74 4.18
N ALA A 264 -6.96 -30.39 4.49
CA ALA A 264 -6.01 -30.88 3.49
C ALA A 264 -6.76 -31.82 2.53
N CYS A 265 -6.58 -31.63 1.22
CA CYS A 265 -6.91 -32.67 0.25
C CYS A 265 -5.91 -33.81 0.42
N THR A 266 -6.38 -34.96 0.88
CA THR A 266 -5.68 -36.23 0.70
C THR A 266 -6.18 -36.89 -0.60
N PRO A 267 -5.30 -37.50 -1.41
CA PRO A 267 -5.70 -38.10 -2.67
C PRO A 267 -5.88 -39.60 -2.53
N GLU A 268 -7.04 -40.10 -2.07
CA GLU A 268 -7.40 -41.53 -2.19
C GLU A 268 -8.91 -41.71 -2.45
N ASP A 269 -9.22 -42.80 -3.16
CA ASP A 269 -10.53 -43.31 -3.62
C ASP A 269 -11.04 -42.68 -4.94
N GLY A 270 -10.85 -43.28 -6.12
CA GLY A 270 -10.90 -44.70 -6.42
C GLY A 270 -12.34 -45.10 -6.75
N MET A 271 -12.67 -45.08 -8.05
CA MET A 271 -13.53 -46.05 -8.72
C MET A 271 -14.97 -46.24 -8.19
N ASN A 272 -15.95 -45.64 -8.87
CA ASN A 272 -17.27 -46.27 -9.02
C ASN A 272 -18.02 -45.76 -10.25
N MET A 273 -17.82 -46.44 -11.37
CA MET A 273 -18.78 -46.50 -12.47
C MET A 273 -19.85 -47.54 -12.09
N ARG A 274 -21.12 -47.12 -11.98
CA ARG A 274 -22.28 -47.93 -12.34
C ARG A 274 -23.58 -47.12 -12.37
N ASN A 275 -24.08 -46.98 -13.59
CA ASN A 275 -25.47 -47.03 -14.07
C ASN A 275 -26.63 -46.54 -13.18
N SER A 276 -27.39 -45.60 -13.73
CA SER A 276 -28.86 -45.65 -13.69
C SER A 276 -29.45 -45.05 -14.97
N ALA A 277 -30.47 -45.75 -15.46
CA ALA A 277 -30.98 -45.71 -16.81
C ALA A 277 -31.89 -44.51 -17.09
N SER A 278 -31.81 -44.00 -18.33
CA SER A 278 -32.77 -43.07 -18.92
C SER A 278 -33.96 -43.85 -19.48
N SER A 279 -35.11 -43.72 -18.82
CA SER A 279 -36.42 -43.99 -19.40
C SER A 279 -36.84 -42.78 -20.24
N LEU A 280 -37.25 -43.00 -21.50
CA LEU A 280 -38.43 -42.37 -22.12
C LEU A 280 -38.57 -42.88 -23.56
N GLN A 281 -39.80 -43.26 -23.86
CA GLN A 281 -40.28 -44.01 -25.01
C GLN A 281 -41.25 -43.11 -25.80
N VAL A 282 -41.53 -43.49 -27.06
CA VAL A 282 -42.67 -43.07 -27.94
C VAL A 282 -42.38 -41.78 -28.77
N ALA A 283 -42.60 -41.68 -30.09
CA ALA A 283 -43.53 -42.29 -31.05
C ALA A 283 -42.87 -42.46 -32.46
N ARG A 284 -43.12 -43.50 -33.27
CA ARG A 284 -44.17 -43.63 -34.34
C ARG A 284 -44.28 -42.37 -35.21
N GLU A 285 -44.15 -42.39 -36.54
CA GLU A 285 -44.90 -43.19 -37.54
C GLU A 285 -44.32 -43.05 -38.96
N SER A 286 -44.59 -44.07 -39.79
CA SER A 286 -44.53 -44.16 -41.28
C SER A 286 -43.18 -44.30 -41.98
#